data_AF-A0A9D1ZPC4-F1
#
_entry.id   AF-A0A9D1ZPC4-F1
#
_cell.length_a   1.000
_cell.length_b   1.000
_cell.length_c   1.000
_cell.angle_alpha   90.00
_cell.angle_beta   90.00
_cell.angle_gamma   90.00
#
_symmetry.space_group_name_H-M   'P 1'
#
loop_
_entity.id
_entity.type
_entity.pdbx_description
1 polymer ?
#
loop_
_entity_poly.entity_id
_entity_poly.type
_entity_poly.pdbx_seq_one_letter_code
_entity_poly.pdbx_strand_id
1 'polypeptide(L)'
;NDLLTKSGIANALGTNPMRVTRFIERSKINSVKKEGKRELFKLTQFNALKKEIESPEAKQEAKNHAFSKDELILTLKQQLEDQKQQYEQVIESKDETIASLKGTIETSQKSYDDMKDQLAVKDGQITALTKLTNNAQTLNMVDKDPKKLQAPDSDAERSKKLQEKIDKMEHASLWQRITKHF
;
A
#
# COMPACT_ATOMS: atom_id res chain seq x y z
N ASN A 1 -32.30 -13.48 -62.38
CA ASN A 1 -32.66 -13.19 -60.97
C ASN A 1 -31.54 -13.66 -60.08
N ASP A 2 -30.68 -12.73 -59.69
CA ASP A 2 -29.48 -13.07 -58.93
C ASP A 2 -29.82 -13.49 -57.51
N LEU A 3 -29.22 -14.60 -57.09
CA LEU A 3 -29.33 -15.12 -55.74
C LEU A 3 -28.25 -14.47 -54.89
N LEU A 4 -28.64 -13.77 -53.83
CA LEU A 4 -27.75 -12.97 -52.99
C LEU A 4 -27.64 -13.56 -51.60
N THR A 5 -26.46 -13.44 -50.99
CA THR A 5 -26.26 -13.70 -49.56
C THR A 5 -26.98 -12.64 -48.72
N LYS A 6 -27.15 -12.89 -47.42
CA LYS A 6 -27.70 -11.89 -46.47
C LYS A 6 -26.98 -10.53 -46.56
N SER A 7 -25.64 -10.55 -46.73
CA SER A 7 -24.84 -9.34 -46.95
C SER A 7 -25.09 -8.68 -48.32
N GLY A 8 -25.26 -9.46 -49.39
CA GLY A 8 -25.61 -8.94 -50.71
C GLY A 8 -26.98 -8.27 -50.73
N ILE A 9 -27.97 -8.86 -50.05
CA ILE A 9 -29.30 -8.26 -49.85
C ILE A 9 -29.19 -6.95 -49.07
N ALA A 10 -28.38 -6.94 -47.99
CA ALA A 10 -28.20 -5.75 -47.16
C ALA A 10 -27.60 -4.58 -47.95
N ASN A 11 -26.59 -4.84 -48.78
CA ASN A 11 -25.99 -3.85 -49.66
C ASN A 11 -27.00 -3.34 -50.71
N ALA A 12 -27.78 -4.24 -51.33
CA ALA A 12 -28.78 -3.87 -52.32
C ALA A 12 -29.93 -3.01 -51.75
N LEU A 13 -30.24 -3.17 -50.46
CA LEU A 13 -31.29 -2.42 -49.75
C LEU A 13 -30.75 -1.23 -48.94
N GLY A 14 -29.43 -0.97 -48.97
CA GLY A 14 -28.80 0.12 -48.21
C GLY A 14 -28.98 -0.03 -46.69
N THR A 15 -28.88 -1.24 -46.16
CA THR A 15 -29.16 -1.55 -44.75
C THR A 15 -28.10 -2.45 -44.11
N ASN A 16 -28.22 -2.73 -42.81
CA ASN A 16 -27.31 -3.61 -42.07
C ASN A 16 -27.68 -5.10 -42.26
N PRO A 17 -26.70 -6.01 -42.51
CA PRO A 17 -26.94 -7.47 -42.60
C PRO A 17 -27.70 -8.09 -41.41
N MET A 18 -27.57 -7.51 -40.21
CA MET A 18 -28.32 -7.94 -39.03
C MET A 18 -29.83 -7.66 -39.17
N ARG A 19 -30.21 -6.53 -39.79
CA ARG A 19 -31.62 -6.21 -40.05
C ARG A 19 -32.22 -7.19 -41.06
N VAL A 20 -31.46 -7.57 -42.08
CA VAL A 20 -31.83 -8.63 -43.04
C VAL A 20 -32.01 -9.97 -42.32
N THR A 21 -31.10 -10.32 -41.41
CA THR A 21 -31.17 -11.58 -40.64
C THR A 21 -32.42 -11.65 -39.76
N ARG A 22 -32.69 -10.60 -38.98
CA ARG A 22 -33.90 -10.50 -38.17
C ARG A 22 -35.18 -10.56 -38.99
N PHE A 23 -35.18 -9.93 -40.17
CA PHE A 23 -36.32 -9.98 -41.08
C PHE A 23 -36.54 -11.41 -41.62
N ILE A 24 -35.47 -12.13 -41.99
CA ILE A 24 -35.56 -13.54 -42.40
C ILE A 24 -36.19 -14.40 -41.29
N GLU A 25 -35.76 -14.21 -40.05
CA GLU A 25 -36.27 -14.95 -38.88
C GLU A 25 -37.75 -14.63 -38.61
N ARG A 26 -38.11 -13.35 -38.56
CA ARG A 26 -39.48 -12.90 -38.27
C ARG A 26 -40.46 -13.27 -39.38
N SER A 27 -40.05 -13.12 -40.64
CA SER A 27 -40.88 -13.41 -41.81
C SER A 27 -40.75 -14.85 -42.29
N LYS A 28 -39.97 -15.69 -41.60
CA LYS A 28 -39.73 -17.12 -41.88
C LYS A 28 -39.36 -17.36 -43.35
N ILE A 29 -38.43 -16.56 -43.88
CA ILE A 29 -38.01 -16.63 -45.28
C ILE A 29 -37.05 -17.81 -45.47
N ASN A 30 -37.41 -18.74 -46.35
CA ASN A 30 -36.53 -19.85 -46.70
C ASN A 30 -35.50 -19.44 -47.76
N SER A 31 -34.27 -19.95 -47.60
CA SER A 31 -33.22 -19.83 -48.61
C SER A 31 -33.61 -20.57 -49.88
N VAL A 32 -33.32 -19.97 -51.03
CA VAL A 32 -33.61 -20.56 -52.35
C VAL A 32 -32.54 -21.58 -52.75
N LYS A 33 -31.30 -21.36 -52.32
CA LYS A 33 -30.18 -22.28 -52.57
C LYS A 33 -29.18 -22.19 -51.41
N LYS A 34 -28.48 -23.29 -51.13
CA LYS A 34 -27.32 -23.31 -50.25
C LYS A 34 -26.06 -23.62 -51.06
N GLU A 35 -25.04 -22.80 -50.89
CA GLU A 35 -23.72 -22.99 -51.47
C GLU A 35 -22.72 -23.10 -50.32
N GLY A 36 -22.37 -24.35 -49.97
CA GLY A 36 -21.66 -24.65 -48.74
C GLY A 36 -22.42 -24.17 -47.51
N LYS A 37 -21.79 -23.31 -46.69
CA LYS A 37 -22.42 -22.69 -45.50
C LYS A 37 -23.23 -21.43 -45.83
N ARG A 38 -23.25 -20.97 -47.08
CA ARG A 38 -23.92 -19.73 -47.48
C ARG A 38 -25.35 -20.01 -47.93
N GLU A 39 -26.29 -19.32 -47.31
CA GLU A 39 -27.69 -19.31 -47.71
C GLU A 39 -27.92 -18.17 -48.70
N LEU A 40 -28.52 -18.50 -49.84
CA LEU A 40 -28.81 -17.56 -50.91
C LEU A 40 -30.32 -17.32 -51.02
N PHE A 41 -30.68 -16.06 -51.21
CA PHE A 41 -32.06 -15.58 -51.23
C PHE A 41 -32.34 -14.76 -52.49
N LYS A 42 -33.62 -14.67 -52.87
CA LYS A 42 -34.05 -13.76 -53.93
C LYS A 42 -34.29 -12.39 -53.33
N LEU A 43 -33.78 -11.34 -53.96
CA LEU A 43 -34.02 -9.95 -53.52
C LEU A 43 -35.53 -9.61 -53.41
N THR A 44 -36.36 -10.22 -54.27
CA THR A 44 -37.81 -10.02 -54.27
C THR A 44 -38.51 -10.48 -52.98
N GLN A 45 -37.90 -11.40 -52.21
CA GLN A 45 -38.42 -11.83 -50.91
C GLN A 45 -38.35 -10.72 -49.85
N PHE A 46 -37.62 -9.63 -50.13
CA PHE A 46 -37.38 -8.51 -49.21
C PHE A 46 -38.10 -7.22 -49.60
N ASN A 47 -39.10 -7.28 -50.49
CA ASN A 47 -39.87 -6.09 -50.87
C ASN A 47 -40.62 -5.45 -49.69
N ALA A 48 -41.09 -6.25 -48.72
CA ALA A 48 -41.70 -5.73 -47.51
C ALA A 48 -40.65 -5.03 -46.61
N LEU A 49 -39.46 -5.62 -46.46
CA LEU A 49 -38.35 -4.98 -45.76
C LEU A 49 -37.92 -3.67 -46.44
N LYS A 50 -37.90 -3.63 -47.77
CA LYS A 50 -37.62 -2.40 -48.53
C LYS A 50 -38.63 -1.30 -48.19
N LYS A 51 -39.93 -1.62 -48.17
CA LYS A 51 -40.98 -0.68 -47.75
C LYS A 51 -40.83 -0.22 -46.29
N GLU A 52 -40.46 -1.13 -45.38
CA GLU A 52 -40.19 -0.79 -43.97
C GLU A 52 -38.97 0.14 -43.81
N ILE A 53 -37.95 0.02 -44.66
CA ILE A 53 -36.78 0.90 -44.65
C ILE A 53 -37.11 2.27 -45.26
N GLU A 54 -37.96 2.28 -46.29
CA GLU A 54 -38.35 3.51 -46.99
C GLU A 54 -39.41 4.33 -46.23
N SER A 55 -40.08 3.74 -45.22
CA SER A 55 -41.11 4.42 -44.43
C SER A 55 -40.55 5.61 -43.64
N PRO A 56 -41.31 6.72 -43.53
CA PRO A 56 -40.86 7.93 -42.83
C PRO A 56 -40.62 7.69 -41.33
N GLU A 57 -41.38 6.79 -40.70
CA GLU A 57 -41.21 6.43 -39.28
C GLU A 57 -39.86 5.73 -39.02
N ALA A 58 -39.44 4.80 -39.89
CA ALA A 58 -38.15 4.13 -39.74
C ALA A 58 -36.96 5.08 -39.97
N LYS A 59 -37.13 6.11 -40.79
CA LYS A 59 -36.14 7.18 -40.97
C LYS A 59 -36.08 8.11 -39.75
N GLN A 60 -37.22 8.39 -39.12
CA GLN A 60 -37.31 9.20 -37.91
C GLN A 60 -36.70 8.47 -36.69
N GLU A 61 -36.98 7.18 -36.50
CA GLU A 61 -36.42 6.37 -35.42
C GLU A 61 -34.89 6.21 -35.53
N ALA A 62 -34.37 6.00 -36.74
CA ALA A 62 -32.92 5.97 -36.97
C ALA A 62 -32.24 7.31 -36.65
N LYS A 63 -32.97 8.43 -36.83
CA LYS A 63 -32.50 9.78 -36.53
C LYS A 63 -32.61 10.11 -35.04
N ASN A 64 -33.63 9.60 -34.36
CA ASN A 64 -33.88 9.80 -32.93
C ASN A 64 -33.03 8.88 -32.04
N HIS A 65 -32.63 7.70 -32.53
CA HIS A 65 -31.72 6.77 -31.83
C HIS A 65 -30.25 6.99 -32.16
N ALA A 66 -29.93 7.89 -33.09
CA ALA A 66 -28.57 8.34 -33.30
C ALA A 66 -28.25 9.42 -32.26
N PHE A 67 -27.91 9.00 -31.04
CA PHE A 67 -26.93 9.77 -30.26
C PHE A 67 -25.74 9.94 -31.21
N SER A 68 -25.49 11.16 -31.68
CA SER A 68 -24.43 11.35 -32.67
C SER A 68 -23.13 10.90 -32.01
N LYS A 69 -22.24 10.24 -32.77
CA LYS A 69 -20.90 9.92 -32.26
C LYS A 69 -20.22 11.18 -31.72
N ASP A 70 -20.53 12.34 -32.28
CA ASP A 70 -20.01 13.64 -31.85
C ASP A 70 -20.55 14.07 -30.47
N GLU A 71 -21.83 13.82 -30.17
CA GLU A 71 -22.42 14.10 -28.85
C GLU A 71 -21.83 13.19 -27.78
N LEU A 72 -21.61 11.91 -28.12
CA LEU A 72 -20.92 10.97 -27.24
C LEU A 72 -19.47 11.41 -27.00
N ILE A 73 -18.75 11.82 -28.04
CA ILE A 73 -17.38 12.34 -27.93
C ILE A 73 -17.34 13.58 -27.02
N LEU A 74 -18.29 14.49 -27.18
CA LEU A 74 -18.38 15.72 -26.38
C LEU A 74 -18.65 15.39 -24.90
N THR A 75 -19.55 14.44 -24.65
CA THR A 75 -19.86 13.96 -23.30
C THR A 75 -18.65 13.30 -22.65
N LEU A 76 -17.94 12.42 -23.38
CA LEU A 76 -16.73 11.75 -22.87
C LEU A 76 -15.59 12.75 -22.60
N LYS A 77 -15.44 13.78 -23.44
CA LYS A 77 -14.46 14.85 -23.20
C LYS A 77 -14.77 15.62 -21.93
N GLN A 78 -16.04 15.96 -21.69
CA GLN A 78 -16.45 16.63 -20.46
C GLN A 78 -16.16 15.77 -19.23
N GLN A 79 -16.54 14.49 -19.26
CA GLN A 79 -16.25 13.56 -18.16
C GLN A 79 -14.76 13.43 -17.87
N LEU A 80 -13.92 13.44 -18.92
CA LEU A 80 -12.48 13.35 -18.78
C LEU A 80 -11.88 14.62 -18.17
N GLU A 81 -12.42 15.79 -18.50
CA GLU A 81 -12.03 17.06 -17.90
C GLU A 81 -12.45 17.13 -16.42
N ASP A 82 -13.69 16.74 -16.10
CA ASP A 82 -14.19 16.70 -14.73
C ASP A 82 -13.34 15.74 -13.86
N GLN A 83 -12.97 14.58 -14.41
CA GLN A 83 -12.08 13.63 -13.72
C GLN A 83 -10.70 14.22 -13.44
N LYS A 84 -10.11 14.95 -14.40
CA LYS A 84 -8.81 15.61 -14.19
C LYS A 84 -8.88 16.63 -13.06
N GLN A 85 -9.91 17.48 -13.06
CA GLN A 85 -10.10 18.48 -12.01
C GLN A 85 -10.27 17.84 -10.63
N GLN A 86 -11.03 16.74 -10.54
CA GLN A 86 -11.17 15.98 -9.29
C GLN A 86 -9.82 15.43 -8.80
N TYR A 87 -9.01 14.87 -9.69
CA TYR A 87 -7.69 14.37 -9.30
C TYR A 87 -6.75 15.49 -8.86
N GLU A 88 -6.78 16.64 -9.51
CA GLU A 88 -5.95 17.79 -9.16
C GLU A 88 -6.29 18.31 -7.75
N GLN A 89 -7.58 18.47 -7.44
CA GLN A 89 -8.04 18.83 -6.09
C GLN A 89 -7.61 17.82 -5.02
N VAL A 90 -7.68 16.51 -5.33
CA VAL A 90 -7.24 15.46 -4.40
C VAL A 90 -5.73 15.52 -4.18
N ILE A 91 -4.94 15.81 -5.21
CA ILE A 91 -3.49 15.95 -5.09
C ILE A 91 -3.16 17.16 -4.22
N GLU A 92 -3.75 18.33 -4.49
CA GLU A 92 -3.55 19.54 -3.69
C GLU A 92 -3.88 19.30 -2.20
N SER A 93 -5.04 18.70 -1.91
CA SER A 93 -5.44 18.38 -0.53
C SER A 93 -4.47 17.42 0.17
N LYS A 94 -3.93 16.45 -0.57
CA LYS A 94 -2.93 15.51 -0.04
C LYS A 94 -1.60 16.20 0.22
N ASP A 95 -1.17 17.09 -0.67
CA ASP A 95 0.08 17.84 -0.52
C ASP A 95 0.03 18.78 0.69
N GLU A 96 -1.10 19.47 0.90
CA GLU A 96 -1.34 20.26 2.12
C GLU A 96 -1.26 19.40 3.39
N THR A 97 -1.87 18.22 3.36
CA THR A 97 -1.82 17.28 4.49
C THR A 97 -0.39 16.81 4.76
N ILE A 98 0.37 16.48 3.70
CA ILE A 98 1.77 16.07 3.81
C ILE A 98 2.62 17.21 4.39
N ALA A 99 2.42 18.45 3.94
CA ALA A 99 3.14 19.61 4.46
C ALA A 99 2.88 19.81 5.97
N SER A 100 1.61 19.70 6.39
CA SER A 100 1.22 19.78 7.81
C SER A 100 1.85 18.68 8.66
N LEU A 101 1.84 17.43 8.16
CA LEU A 101 2.45 16.29 8.85
C LEU A 101 3.97 16.46 8.97
N LYS A 102 4.65 16.93 7.91
CA LYS A 102 6.09 17.23 7.97
C LYS A 102 6.41 18.27 9.03
N GLY A 103 5.66 19.38 9.08
CA GLY A 103 5.84 20.42 10.10
C GLY A 103 5.61 19.89 11.54
N THR A 104 4.65 18.98 11.71
CA THR A 104 4.40 18.33 12.99
C THR A 104 5.56 17.43 13.41
N ILE A 105 6.10 16.64 12.48
CA ILE A 105 7.27 15.78 12.72
C ILE A 105 8.49 16.62 13.11
N GLU A 106 8.78 17.69 12.36
CA GLU A 106 9.91 18.59 12.66
C GLU A 106 9.79 19.22 14.05
N THR A 107 8.59 19.69 14.40
CA THR A 107 8.32 20.26 15.73
C THR A 107 8.49 19.22 16.83
N SER A 108 7.98 18.01 16.62
CA SER A 108 8.12 16.90 17.58
C SER A 108 9.57 16.47 17.74
N GLN A 109 10.33 16.44 16.66
CA GLN A 109 11.74 16.07 16.67
C GLN A 109 12.54 17.08 17.49
N LYS A 110 12.30 18.38 17.27
CA LYS A 110 12.92 19.44 18.05
C LYS A 110 12.59 19.33 19.54
N SER A 111 11.31 19.09 19.88
CA SER A 111 10.91 18.89 21.27
C SER A 111 11.59 17.67 21.91
N TYR A 112 11.78 16.60 21.15
CA TYR A 112 12.48 15.40 21.63
C TYR A 112 13.96 15.70 21.92
N ASP A 113 14.64 16.39 21.00
CA ASP A 113 16.04 16.77 21.16
C ASP A 113 16.23 17.73 22.36
N ASP A 114 15.35 18.72 22.53
CA ASP A 114 15.36 19.62 23.69
C ASP A 114 15.20 18.85 25.02
N MET A 115 14.30 17.87 25.08
CA MET A 115 14.11 17.03 26.27
C MET A 115 15.31 16.14 26.56
N LYS A 116 15.94 15.61 25.51
CA LYS A 116 17.14 14.78 25.62
C LYS A 116 18.32 15.59 26.18
N ASP A 117 18.49 16.83 25.74
CA ASP A 117 19.52 17.73 26.26
C ASP A 117 19.27 18.09 27.72
N GLN A 118 18.01 18.36 28.09
CA GLN A 118 17.64 18.59 29.49
C GLN A 118 17.93 17.38 30.39
N LEU A 119 17.69 16.16 29.88
CA LEU A 119 18.00 14.95 30.63
C LEU A 119 19.50 14.82 30.88
N ALA A 120 20.33 15.07 29.86
CA ALA A 120 21.79 15.05 30.00
C ALA A 120 22.30 16.06 31.04
N VAL A 121 21.72 17.26 31.09
CA VAL A 121 22.04 18.26 32.12
C VAL A 121 21.67 17.75 33.52
N LYS A 122 20.48 17.15 33.68
CA LYS A 122 20.03 16.60 34.96
C LYS A 122 20.94 15.45 35.42
N ASP A 123 21.34 14.55 34.54
CA ASP A 123 22.25 13.45 34.86
C ASP A 123 23.62 13.96 35.33
N GLY A 124 24.13 15.03 34.69
CA GLY A 124 25.34 15.72 35.14
C GLY A 124 25.20 16.31 36.54
N GLN A 125 24.07 16.97 36.82
CA GLN A 125 23.77 17.52 38.15
C GLN A 125 23.67 16.44 39.23
N ILE A 126 22.99 15.33 38.94
CA ILE A 126 22.89 14.17 39.84
C ILE A 126 24.30 13.65 40.16
N THR A 127 25.12 13.45 39.13
CA THR A 127 26.50 12.97 39.30
C THR A 127 27.32 13.91 40.20
N ALA A 128 27.21 15.22 40.00
CA ALA A 128 27.89 16.21 40.83
C ALA A 128 27.41 16.18 42.29
N LEU A 129 26.10 16.11 42.52
CA LEU A 129 25.50 16.02 43.85
C LEU A 129 25.89 14.73 44.58
N THR A 130 25.95 13.60 43.87
CA THR A 130 26.42 12.33 44.44
C THR A 130 27.88 12.44 44.90
N LYS A 131 28.76 13.05 44.10
CA LYS A 131 30.16 13.29 44.49
C LYS A 131 30.26 14.18 45.74
N LEU A 132 29.51 15.29 45.77
CA LEU A 132 29.49 16.19 46.92
C LEU A 132 28.98 15.48 48.19
N THR A 133 27.94 14.67 48.05
CA THR A 133 27.39 13.88 49.16
C THR A 133 28.42 12.89 49.71
N ASN A 134 29.09 12.14 48.84
CA ASN A 134 30.14 11.20 49.24
C ASN A 134 31.32 11.91 49.92
N ASN A 135 31.74 13.07 49.40
CA ASN A 135 32.80 13.87 50.00
C ASN A 135 32.39 14.40 51.39
N ALA A 136 31.16 14.92 51.53
CA ALA A 136 30.64 15.41 52.80
C ALA A 136 30.52 14.29 53.85
N GLN A 137 30.06 13.10 53.43
CA GLN A 137 30.04 11.91 54.29
C GLN A 137 31.45 11.54 54.75
N THR A 138 32.42 11.54 53.83
CA THR A 138 33.83 11.25 54.14
C THR A 138 34.39 12.25 55.14
N LEU A 139 34.21 13.56 54.91
CA LEU A 139 34.67 14.61 55.82
C LEU A 139 34.03 14.47 57.22
N ASN A 140 32.74 14.16 57.31
CA ASN A 140 32.05 13.95 58.59
C ASN A 140 32.59 12.71 59.34
N MET A 141 33.01 11.66 58.62
CA MET A 141 33.70 10.53 59.26
C MET A 141 35.09 10.90 59.77
N VAL A 142 35.84 11.71 59.02
CA VAL A 142 37.16 12.20 59.41
C VAL A 142 37.08 13.09 60.66
N ASP A 143 36.10 13.98 60.71
CA ASP A 143 35.89 14.89 61.84
C ASP A 143 35.47 14.13 63.12
N LYS A 144 34.62 13.11 62.98
CA LYS A 144 34.17 12.28 64.10
C LYS A 144 35.23 11.31 64.62
N ASP A 145 36.13 10.82 63.77
CA ASP A 145 37.11 9.81 64.15
C ASP A 145 38.31 9.76 63.16
N PRO A 146 39.31 10.65 63.29
CA PRO A 146 40.37 10.84 62.29
C PRO A 146 41.27 9.61 62.08
N LYS A 147 41.19 8.60 62.95
CA LYS A 147 41.93 7.33 62.84
C LYS A 147 41.22 6.28 61.96
N LYS A 148 39.98 6.49 61.53
CA LYS A 148 39.20 5.53 60.71
C LYS A 148 39.56 5.47 59.23
N LEU A 149 40.43 6.35 58.74
CA LEU A 149 40.95 6.31 57.36
C LEU A 149 42.14 5.38 57.16
N GLN A 150 42.50 4.52 58.13
CA GLN A 150 43.37 3.39 57.80
C GLN A 150 42.63 2.53 56.76
N ALA A 151 43.19 2.49 55.54
CA ALA A 151 42.60 1.83 54.39
C ALA A 151 42.06 0.45 54.78
N PRO A 152 40.82 0.08 54.38
CA PRO A 152 40.44 -1.31 54.48
C PRO A 152 41.43 -2.10 53.61
N ASP A 153 41.99 -3.18 54.17
CA ASP A 153 42.90 -4.13 53.51
C ASP A 153 42.71 -4.11 52.00
N SER A 154 43.74 -3.65 51.28
CA SER A 154 43.69 -3.46 49.82
C SER A 154 43.13 -4.71 49.13
N ASP A 155 42.46 -4.58 47.97
CA ASP A 155 41.90 -5.72 47.24
C ASP A 155 42.91 -6.87 47.02
N ALA A 156 44.22 -6.56 47.00
CA ALA A 156 45.32 -7.53 46.98
C ALA A 156 45.34 -8.47 48.21
N GLU A 157 45.06 -7.97 49.42
CA GLU A 157 45.00 -8.78 50.64
C GLU A 157 43.75 -9.66 50.68
N ARG A 158 42.61 -9.18 50.14
CA ARG A 158 41.40 -10.01 49.98
C ARG A 158 41.61 -11.15 48.99
N SER A 159 42.25 -10.90 47.85
CA SER A 159 42.56 -11.94 46.86
C SER A 159 43.53 -12.99 47.42
N LYS A 160 44.55 -12.57 48.16
CA LYS A 160 45.51 -13.49 48.79
C LYS A 160 44.84 -14.42 49.80
N LYS A 161 43.94 -13.89 50.62
CA LYS A 161 43.18 -14.66 51.62
C LYS A 161 42.17 -15.64 50.99
N LEU A 162 41.66 -15.32 49.80
CA LEU A 162 40.78 -16.20 49.03
C LEU A 162 41.56 -17.36 48.40
N GLN A 163 42.74 -17.07 47.84
CA GLN A 163 43.61 -18.09 47.24
C GLN A 163 44.08 -19.11 48.29
N GLU A 164 44.51 -18.65 49.47
CA GLU A 164 44.91 -19.56 50.56
C GLU A 164 43.77 -20.49 51.04
N LYS A 165 42.51 -20.07 50.91
CA LYS A 165 41.35 -20.92 51.23
C LYS A 165 41.11 -21.96 50.14
N ILE A 166 41.28 -21.60 48.87
CA ILE A 166 41.12 -22.51 47.73
C ILE A 166 42.19 -23.59 47.80
N ASP A 167 43.46 -23.21 47.98
CA ASP A 167 44.58 -24.15 48.05
C ASP A 167 44.43 -25.15 49.20
N LYS A 168 43.92 -24.70 50.37
CA LYS A 168 43.60 -25.60 51.49
C LYS A 168 42.48 -26.59 51.18
N MET A 169 41.49 -26.18 50.40
CA MET A 169 40.34 -27.02 50.03
C MET A 169 40.75 -28.08 49.00
N GLU A 170 41.57 -27.71 48.02
CA GLU A 170 42.13 -28.64 47.04
C GLU A 170 43.07 -29.66 47.68
N HIS A 171 43.92 -29.22 48.61
CA HIS A 171 44.81 -30.13 49.34
C HIS A 171 44.00 -31.14 50.18
N ALA A 172 42.93 -30.69 50.85
CA ALA A 172 42.05 -31.59 51.60
C ALA A 172 41.32 -32.61 50.70
N SER A 173 40.88 -32.19 49.51
CA SER A 173 40.23 -33.06 48.52
C SER A 173 41.20 -34.10 47.92
N LEU A 174 42.45 -33.69 47.67
CA LEU A 174 43.52 -34.57 47.21
C LEU A 174 43.86 -35.65 48.25
N TRP A 175 43.98 -35.29 49.52
CA TRP A 175 44.20 -36.27 50.59
C TRP A 175 43.05 -37.27 50.71
N GLN A 176 41.80 -36.82 50.63
CA GLN A 176 40.64 -37.73 50.64
C GLN A 176 40.63 -38.72 49.47
N ARG A 177 41.10 -38.31 48.28
CA ARG A 177 41.18 -39.21 47.11
C ARG A 177 42.30 -40.24 47.25
N ILE A 178 43.46 -39.85 47.79
CA ILE A 178 44.60 -40.75 47.99
C ILE A 178 44.27 -41.82 49.05
N THR A 179 43.63 -41.44 50.16
CA THR A 179 43.24 -42.40 51.21
C THR A 179 42.14 -43.38 50.80
N LYS A 180 41.47 -43.17 49.66
CA LYS A 180 40.39 -44.04 49.17
C LYS A 180 40.89 -45.17 48.26
N HIS A 181 42.17 -45.14 47.87
CA HIS A 181 42.80 -46.10 46.97
C HIS A 181 43.95 -46.90 47.61
N PHE A 182 44.10 -46.81 48.94
CA PHE A 182 44.88 -47.70 49.78
C PHE A 182 43.95 -48.33 50.82
#